data_AF-A0A967W5R9-F1
#
_entry.id   AF-A0A967W5R9-F1
#
_cell.length_a   1.000
_cell.length_b   1.000
_cell.length_c   1.000
_cell.angle_alpha   90.00
_cell.angle_beta   90.00
_cell.angle_gamma   90.00
#
_symmetry.space_group_name_H-M   'P 1'
#
loop_
_entity.id
_entity.type
_entity.pdbx_description
1 polymer ?
#
loop_
_entity_poly.entity_id
_entity_poly.type
_entity_poly.pdbx_seq_one_letter_code
_entity_poly.pdbx_strand_id
1 'polypeptide(L)'
;PEGSVTSPAGWRAGVAACGLRDGAGADLALVVSEGECHAAGVFTRNLVAAAPVQVDRRQLRERADGYRAVVINAGVANACTGEAGVEA
;
A
#
# COMPACT_ATOMS: atom_id res chain seq x y z
N PRO A 1 -3.18 -15.46 20.61
CA PRO A 1 -3.51 -14.02 20.51
C PRO A 1 -4.10 -13.70 19.13
N GLU A 2 -5.36 -13.24 19.07
CA GLU A 2 -6.10 -12.91 17.84
C GLU A 2 -6.02 -11.40 17.56
N GLY A 3 -4.83 -10.91 17.18
CA GLY A 3 -4.62 -9.49 16.83
C GLY A 3 -4.60 -9.24 15.33
N SER A 4 -4.91 -8.01 14.90
CA SER A 4 -4.85 -7.55 13.51
C SER A 4 -4.40 -6.08 13.42
N VAL A 5 -4.36 -5.54 12.19
CA VAL A 5 -4.05 -4.11 11.93
C VAL A 5 -5.03 -3.12 12.57
N THR A 6 -6.23 -3.56 12.97
CA THR A 6 -7.23 -2.74 13.66
C THR A 6 -7.30 -3.02 15.16
N SER A 7 -6.41 -3.84 15.71
CA SER A 7 -6.35 -4.06 17.17
C SER A 7 -5.90 -2.80 17.94
N PRO A 8 -4.93 -2.00 17.46
CA PRO A 8 -4.64 -0.71 18.07
C PRO A 8 -5.78 0.30 17.82
N ALA A 9 -6.06 1.16 18.79
CA ALA A 9 -7.04 2.23 18.63
C ALA A 9 -6.64 3.22 17.53
N GLY A 10 -7.64 3.83 16.87
CA GLY A 10 -7.43 4.82 15.82
C GLY A 10 -7.14 4.24 14.43
N TRP A 11 -7.30 2.92 14.23
CA TRP A 11 -7.09 2.26 12.95
C TRP A 11 -8.35 1.61 12.39
N ARG A 12 -8.56 1.77 11.09
CA ARG A 12 -9.63 1.13 10.33
C ARG A 12 -9.03 0.37 9.16
N ALA A 13 -9.64 -0.74 8.78
CA ALA A 13 -9.26 -1.49 7.60
C ALA A 13 -10.52 -1.88 6.81
N GLY A 14 -10.40 -1.90 5.49
CA GLY A 14 -11.45 -2.30 4.59
C GLY A 14 -10.87 -3.05 3.40
N VAL A 15 -11.69 -3.90 2.79
CA VAL A 15 -11.35 -4.63 1.57
C VAL A 15 -12.50 -4.51 0.58
N ALA A 16 -12.17 -4.54 -0.70
CA ALA A 16 -13.14 -4.49 -1.79
C ALA A 16 -12.74 -5.46 -2.91
N ALA A 17 -13.74 -5.94 -3.65
CA ALA A 17 -13.54 -6.62 -4.92
C ALA A 17 -13.72 -5.58 -6.04
N CYS A 18 -12.62 -5.24 -6.70
CA CYS A 18 -12.52 -4.23 -7.75
C CYS A 18 -12.26 -4.83 -9.14
N GLY A 19 -12.08 -6.16 -9.24
CA GLY A 19 -11.97 -6.86 -10.52
C GLY A 19 -10.55 -6.89 -11.10
N LEU A 20 -9.53 -6.74 -10.26
CA LEU A 20 -8.11 -6.85 -10.63
C LEU A 20 -7.62 -8.30 -10.68
N ARG A 21 -8.33 -9.22 -10.01
CA ARG A 21 -8.05 -10.65 -10.02
C ARG A 21 -9.32 -11.43 -10.31
N ASP A 22 -9.19 -12.52 -11.06
CA ASP A 22 -10.30 -13.44 -11.34
C ASP A 22 -10.90 -14.04 -10.05
N GLY A 23 -12.22 -14.17 -10.03
CA GLY A 23 -12.99 -14.75 -8.93
C GLY A 23 -13.73 -13.71 -8.07
N ALA A 24 -14.29 -14.18 -6.95
CA ALA A 24 -15.15 -13.36 -6.07
C ALA A 24 -14.42 -12.79 -4.84
N GLY A 25 -13.09 -12.90 -4.79
CA GLY A 25 -12.30 -12.46 -3.64
C GLY A 25 -11.98 -10.97 -3.69
N ALA A 26 -11.82 -10.34 -2.52
CA ALA A 26 -11.29 -8.99 -2.45
C ALA A 26 -9.87 -8.94 -3.05
N ASP A 27 -9.59 -7.86 -3.77
CA ASP A 27 -8.34 -7.61 -4.49
C ASP A 27 -7.85 -6.16 -4.30
N LEU A 28 -8.55 -5.39 -3.47
CA LEU A 28 -8.13 -4.10 -2.96
C LEU A 28 -8.29 -4.12 -1.43
N ALA A 29 -7.32 -3.55 -0.74
CA ALA A 29 -7.33 -3.34 0.70
C ALA A 29 -6.86 -1.92 1.03
N LEU A 30 -7.41 -1.38 2.10
CA LEU A 30 -7.03 -0.09 2.65
C LEU A 30 -6.87 -0.22 4.16
N VAL A 31 -5.78 0.32 4.69
CA VAL A 31 -5.57 0.52 6.13
C VAL A 31 -5.45 2.01 6.37
N VAL A 32 -6.27 2.55 7.27
CA VAL A 32 -6.43 4.00 7.48
C VAL A 32 -6.24 4.33 8.96
N SER A 33 -5.42 5.33 9.23
CA SER A 33 -5.32 6.00 10.52
C SER A 33 -6.37 7.12 10.60
N GLU A 34 -7.08 7.19 11.73
CA GLU A 34 -8.08 8.24 11.99
C GLU A 34 -7.44 9.64 12.03
N GLY A 35 -6.15 9.75 12.37
CA GLY A 35 -5.34 10.97 12.31
C GLY A 35 -4.05 10.79 11.49
N GLU A 36 -3.27 11.85 11.32
CA GLU A 36 -1.93 11.77 10.73
C GLU A 36 -1.00 10.88 11.57
N CYS A 37 -0.16 10.10 10.91
CA CYS A 37 0.76 9.18 11.56
C CYS A 37 2.17 9.27 10.97
N HIS A 38 3.13 8.82 11.75
CA HIS A 38 4.47 8.52 11.27
C HIS A 38 4.46 7.26 10.42
N ALA A 39 5.36 7.18 9.44
CA ALA A 39 5.55 5.99 8.63
C ALA A 39 7.04 5.66 8.48
N ALA A 40 7.32 4.37 8.44
CA ALA A 40 8.63 3.82 8.12
C ALA A 40 8.44 2.55 7.29
N GLY A 41 9.36 2.28 6.38
CA GLY A 41 9.23 1.18 5.43
C GLY A 41 10.59 0.68 4.94
N VAL A 42 10.67 -0.63 4.76
CA VAL A 42 11.79 -1.30 4.09
C VAL A 42 11.30 -1.92 2.80
N PHE A 43 12.15 -1.95 1.79
CA PHE A 43 11.76 -2.33 0.44
C PHE A 43 12.72 -3.36 -0.13
N THR A 44 12.29 -4.10 -1.16
CA THR A 44 13.10 -5.12 -1.84
C THR A 44 14.45 -4.58 -2.32
N ARG A 45 15.52 -5.38 -2.28
CA ARG A 45 16.83 -5.00 -2.85
C ARG A 45 16.99 -5.42 -4.31
N ASN A 46 15.96 -6.00 -4.92
CA ASN A 46 16.00 -6.37 -6.33
C ASN A 46 16.22 -5.12 -7.20
N LEU A 47 17.06 -5.26 -8.22
CA LEU A 47 17.33 -4.23 -9.22
C LEU A 47 16.06 -3.84 -9.99
N VAL A 48 15.16 -4.80 -10.21
CA VAL A 48 13.85 -4.57 -10.83
C VAL A 48 12.81 -4.32 -9.74
N ALA A 49 12.57 -3.04 -9.45
CA ALA A 49 11.56 -2.60 -8.50
C ALA A 49 10.29 -2.13 -9.23
N ALA A 50 9.13 -2.65 -8.81
CA ALA A 50 7.83 -2.22 -9.32
C ALA A 50 7.58 -0.73 -9.07
N ALA A 51 6.72 -0.10 -9.86
CA ALA A 51 6.37 1.31 -9.72
C ALA A 51 5.94 1.71 -8.28
N PRO A 52 5.03 0.99 -7.59
CA PRO A 52 4.63 1.34 -6.23
C PRO A 52 5.80 1.37 -5.24
N VAL A 53 6.76 0.44 -5.38
CA VAL A 53 7.97 0.42 -4.54
C VAL A 53 8.80 1.69 -4.74
N GLN A 54 8.86 2.25 -5.95
CA GLN A 54 9.60 3.47 -6.23
C GLN A 54 8.90 4.70 -5.64
N VAL A 55 7.57 4.76 -5.77
CA VAL A 55 6.73 5.84 -5.21
C VAL A 55 6.83 5.85 -3.69
N ASP A 56 6.60 4.72 -3.02
CA ASP A 56 6.63 4.62 -1.56
C ASP A 56 8.00 4.98 -0.98
N ARG A 57 9.09 4.53 -1.63
CA ARG A 57 10.46 4.93 -1.26
C ARG A 57 10.68 6.42 -1.34
N ARG A 58 10.20 7.06 -2.41
CA ARG A 58 10.34 8.50 -2.61
C ARG A 58 9.58 9.24 -1.51
N GLN A 59 8.31 8.89 -1.27
CA GLN A 59 7.49 9.52 -0.23
C GLN A 59 8.15 9.41 1.15
N LEU A 60 8.56 8.21 1.57
CA LEU A 60 9.19 7.99 2.88
C LEU A 60 10.58 8.64 3.03
N ARG A 61 11.26 8.98 1.93
CA ARG A 61 12.51 9.76 1.96
C ARG A 61 12.25 11.26 2.14
N GLU A 62 11.15 11.76 1.62
CA GLU A 62 10.81 13.19 1.66
C GLU A 62 10.27 13.62 3.03
N ARG A 63 9.50 12.74 3.69
CA ARG A 63 8.98 13.01 5.04
C ARG A 63 8.68 11.73 5.82
N ALA A 64 8.76 11.83 7.15
CA ALA A 64 8.51 10.74 8.07
C ALA A 64 7.08 10.74 8.67
N ASP A 65 6.29 11.78 8.43
CA ASP A 65 4.95 12.00 9.00
C ASP A 65 3.93 12.55 7.99
N GLY A 66 2.72 12.83 8.47
CA GLY A 66 1.60 13.28 7.64
C GLY A 66 0.96 12.18 6.80
N TYR A 67 1.24 10.90 7.11
CA TYR A 67 0.62 9.76 6.43
C TYR A 67 -0.74 9.45 7.05
N ARG A 68 -1.64 8.89 6.25
CA ARG A 68 -3.01 8.55 6.70
C ARG A 68 -3.43 7.14 6.34
N ALA A 69 -2.87 6.56 5.30
CA ALA A 69 -3.30 5.26 4.83
C ALA A 69 -2.21 4.56 4.02
N VAL A 70 -2.39 3.25 3.87
CA VAL A 70 -1.72 2.43 2.86
C VAL A 70 -2.79 1.75 2.03
N VAL A 71 -2.70 1.87 0.71
CA VAL A 71 -3.55 1.19 -0.26
C VAL A 71 -2.79 0.02 -0.87
N ILE A 72 -3.44 -1.14 -0.97
CA ILE A 72 -2.83 -2.38 -1.41
C ILE A 72 -3.77 -3.02 -2.41
N ASN A 73 -3.26 -3.41 -3.58
CA ASN A 73 -4.02 -4.22 -4.51
C ASN A 73 -3.38 -5.62 -4.68
N ALA A 74 -4.17 -6.55 -5.18
CA ALA A 74 -3.75 -7.87 -5.64
C ALA A 74 -4.18 -8.06 -7.10
N GLY A 75 -3.62 -9.08 -7.77
CA GLY A 75 -3.91 -9.40 -9.17
C GLY A 75 -2.97 -8.74 -10.18
N VAL A 76 -2.60 -7.47 -9.98
CA VAL A 76 -1.69 -6.74 -10.87
C VAL A 76 -0.56 -6.11 -10.05
N ALA A 77 0.68 -6.50 -10.31
CA ALA A 77 1.84 -6.04 -9.53
C ALA A 77 2.30 -4.61 -9.86
N ASN A 78 1.86 -4.04 -10.98
CA ASN A 78 2.38 -2.78 -11.54
C ASN A 78 3.93 -2.76 -11.63
N ALA A 79 4.49 -3.85 -12.15
CA ALA A 79 5.92 -4.04 -12.33
C ALA A 79 6.29 -4.00 -13.82
N CYS A 80 7.45 -3.42 -14.15
CA CYS A 80 7.93 -3.26 -15.53
C CYS A 80 6.97 -2.48 -16.45
N THR A 81 6.20 -1.55 -15.88
CA THR A 81 5.17 -0.73 -16.57
C THR A 81 5.69 0.63 -17.03
N GLY A 82 6.96 0.95 -16.77
CA GLY A 82 7.58 2.23 -17.14
C GLY A 82 6.99 3.41 -16.37
N GLU A 83 7.14 4.61 -16.94
CA GLU A 83 6.68 5.86 -16.31
C GLU A 83 5.16 5.89 -16.09
N ALA A 84 4.40 5.35 -17.05
CA ALA A 84 2.95 5.25 -16.93
C ALA A 84 2.51 4.48 -15.68
N GLY A 85 3.31 3.50 -15.23
CA GLY A 85 3.04 2.79 -13.98
C GLY A 85 3.34 3.61 -12.71
N VAL A 86 4.26 4.57 -12.79
CA VAL A 86 4.63 5.47 -11.67
C VAL A 86 3.63 6.61 -11.52
N GLU A 87 2.99 7.03 -12.62
CA GLU A 87 1.97 8.07 -12.65
C GLU A 87 0.55 7.58 -12.30
N ALA A 88 0.30 6.27 -12.38
CA ALA A 88 -0.98 5.64 -12.09
C ALA A 88 -1.34 5.64 -10.60
#